data_AF-A0A2K4ZHJ6-F1
#
_entry.id   AF-A0A2K4ZHJ6-F1
#
_cell.length_a   1.000
_cell.length_b   1.000
_cell.length_c   1.000
_cell.angle_alpha   90.00
_cell.angle_beta   90.00
_cell.angle_gamma   90.00
#
_symmetry.space_group_name_H-M   'P 1'
#
loop_
_entity.id
_entity.type
_entity.pdbx_description
1 polymer ?
#
loop_
_entity_poly.entity_id
_entity_poly.type
_entity_poly.pdbx_seq_one_letter_code
_entity_poly.pdbx_strand_id
1 'polypeptide(L)'
;MWATFPQLPEALRLIKAWGFTYKTVAFVWLKLNKKSYTWFYGLGFWTRGNAEICLLATRGHPKRKSAGIHQFIISPIEQHSKKPDETRDKIVALMGDIPRIELFARQETAGWDTWGNETKNSIVL
;
A
#
# COMPACT_ATOMS: atom_id res chain seq x y z
N MET A 1 4.20 1.21 -2.32
CA MET A 1 3.55 0.80 -3.58
C MET A 1 2.94 -0.58 -3.41
N TRP A 2 1.62 -0.70 -3.56
CA TRP A 2 0.96 -2.00 -3.50
C TRP A 2 1.29 -2.85 -4.72
N ALA A 3 1.54 -4.14 -4.51
CA ALA A 3 1.79 -5.10 -5.58
C ALA A 3 1.15 -6.45 -5.26
N THR A 4 0.70 -7.16 -6.29
CA THR A 4 0.34 -8.58 -6.20
C THR A 4 1.61 -9.40 -6.42
N PHE A 5 1.71 -10.59 -5.79
CA PHE A 5 2.89 -11.45 -5.93
C PHE A 5 3.28 -11.76 -7.39
N PRO A 6 2.32 -12.05 -8.31
CA PRO A 6 2.65 -12.30 -9.72
C PRO A 6 3.23 -11.08 -10.44
N GLN A 7 2.85 -9.86 -10.01
CA GLN A 7 3.32 -8.60 -10.60
C GLN A 7 4.55 -8.03 -9.88
N LEU A 8 5.13 -8.77 -8.94
CA LEU A 8 6.31 -8.31 -8.19
C LEU A 8 7.51 -7.98 -9.10
N PRO A 9 7.83 -8.74 -10.17
CA PRO A 9 8.91 -8.36 -11.09
C PRO A 9 8.68 -6.99 -11.73
N GLU A 10 7.46 -6.70 -12.20
CA GLU A 10 7.13 -5.43 -12.84
C GLU A 10 7.08 -4.28 -11.83
N ALA A 11 6.56 -4.52 -10.63
CA ALA A 11 6.62 -3.56 -9.53
C ALA A 11 8.07 -3.12 -9.22
N LEU A 12 9.00 -4.08 -9.13
CA LEU A 12 10.42 -3.77 -8.89
C LEU A 12 11.06 -3.03 -10.07
N ARG A 13 10.72 -3.39 -11.31
CA ARG A 13 11.16 -2.65 -12.51
C ARG A 13 10.64 -1.21 -12.50
N LEU A 14 9.38 -1.00 -12.15
CA LEU A 14 8.76 0.32 -12.09
C LEU A 14 9.40 1.21 -11.02
N ILE A 15 9.65 0.68 -9.81
CA ILE A 15 10.38 1.38 -8.75
C ILE A 15 11.72 1.90 -9.29
N LYS A 16 12.48 1.05 -9.97
CA LYS A 16 13.77 1.42 -10.56
C LYS A 16 13.61 2.47 -11.66
N ALA A 17 12.65 2.29 -12.56
CA ALA A 17 12.39 3.22 -13.67
C ALA A 17 12.00 4.63 -13.19
N TRP A 18 11.30 4.73 -12.05
CA TRP A 18 10.94 6.01 -11.42
C TRP A 18 12.09 6.64 -10.60
N GLY A 19 13.28 6.03 -10.61
CA GLY A 19 14.45 6.54 -9.90
C GLY A 19 14.41 6.31 -8.39
N PHE A 20 13.60 5.35 -7.91
CA PHE A 20 13.59 4.93 -6.51
C PHE A 20 14.46 3.69 -6.30
N THR A 21 15.00 3.55 -5.09
CA THR A 21 15.69 2.34 -4.64
C THR A 21 14.74 1.53 -3.77
N TYR A 22 14.41 0.31 -4.18
CA TYR A 22 13.66 -0.64 -3.35
C TYR A 22 14.43 -0.90 -2.04
N LYS A 23 13.71 -0.97 -0.91
CA LYS A 23 14.28 -1.23 0.40
C LYS A 23 13.75 -2.51 1.02
N THR A 24 12.43 -2.62 1.13
CA THR A 24 11.78 -3.76 1.80
C THR A 24 10.28 -3.76 1.51
N VAL A 25 9.55 -4.74 2.04
CA VAL A 25 8.10 -4.69 2.17
C VAL A 25 7.75 -3.85 3.41
N ALA A 26 7.08 -2.71 3.23
CA ALA A 26 6.60 -1.86 4.32
C ALA A 26 5.45 -2.52 5.08
N PHE A 27 4.47 -3.06 4.34
CA PHE A 27 3.26 -3.66 4.93
C PHE A 27 2.87 -4.96 4.22
N VAL A 28 2.35 -5.91 4.99
CA VAL A 28 1.73 -7.15 4.50
C VAL A 28 0.30 -7.15 5.02
N TRP A 29 -0.64 -7.05 4.09
CA TRP A 29 -2.06 -7.17 4.41
C TRP A 29 -2.48 -8.63 4.37
N LEU A 30 -2.77 -9.20 5.53
CA LEU A 30 -3.37 -10.52 5.68
C LEU A 30 -4.89 -10.38 5.68
N LYS A 31 -5.53 -10.99 4.69
CA LYS A 31 -6.95 -10.77 4.42
C LYS A 31 -7.84 -11.68 5.26
N LEU A 32 -8.84 -11.09 5.90
CA LEU A 32 -9.95 -11.82 6.52
C LEU A 32 -11.20 -11.80 5.64
N ASN A 33 -12.11 -12.74 5.86
CA ASN A 33 -13.40 -12.77 5.19
C ASN A 33 -14.29 -11.57 5.61
N LYS A 34 -15.19 -11.13 4.73
CA LYS A 34 -16.07 -9.96 4.98
C LYS A 34 -16.97 -10.13 6.20
N LYS A 35 -17.52 -11.33 6.35
CA LYS A 35 -18.59 -11.66 7.31
C LYS A 35 -18.09 -12.52 8.47
N SER A 36 -16.82 -12.91 8.49
CA SER A 36 -16.24 -13.72 9.56
C SER A 36 -14.77 -13.38 9.74
N TYR A 37 -14.28 -13.41 10.98
CA TYR A 37 -12.87 -13.18 11.31
C TYR A 37 -11.98 -14.39 11.00
N THR A 38 -12.26 -15.07 9.90
CA THR A 38 -11.49 -16.21 9.38
C THR A 38 -10.68 -15.78 8.15
N TRP A 39 -9.68 -16.57 7.76
CA TRP A 39 -8.80 -16.25 6.64
C TRP A 39 -9.51 -16.27 5.29
N PHE A 40 -9.31 -15.21 4.51
CA PHE A 40 -9.71 -15.17 3.11
C PHE A 40 -8.61 -15.75 2.22
N TYR A 41 -8.95 -16.68 1.35
CA TYR A 41 -8.02 -17.27 0.38
C TYR A 41 -8.50 -17.02 -1.04
N GLY A 42 -7.79 -16.12 -1.73
CA GLY A 42 -8.00 -15.85 -3.14
C GLY A 42 -7.56 -17.01 -4.03
N LEU A 43 -7.71 -16.78 -5.34
CA LEU A 43 -7.13 -17.62 -6.37
C LEU A 43 -5.60 -17.41 -6.38
N GLY A 44 -4.87 -18.41 -6.83
CA GLY A 44 -3.44 -18.27 -7.08
C GLY A 44 -2.93 -19.33 -8.03
N PHE A 45 -1.75 -19.08 -8.60
CA PHE A 45 -1.16 -19.91 -9.63
C PHE A 45 -0.64 -21.25 -9.09
N TRP A 46 0.11 -21.18 -7.99
CA TRP A 46 0.77 -22.33 -7.37
C TRP A 46 0.24 -22.62 -5.96
N THR A 47 -0.19 -21.59 -5.23
CA THR A 47 -0.78 -21.68 -3.89
C THR A 47 -1.98 -20.74 -3.77
N ARG A 48 -2.86 -20.99 -2.81
CA ARG A 48 -3.98 -20.09 -2.48
C ARG A 48 -3.45 -18.86 -1.74
N GLY A 49 -3.45 -17.69 -2.38
CA GLY A 49 -2.93 -16.47 -1.78
C GLY A 49 -3.91 -15.80 -0.81
N ASN A 50 -3.45 -15.40 0.37
CA ASN A 50 -4.24 -14.59 1.32
C ASN A 50 -3.70 -13.16 1.51
N ALA A 51 -2.49 -12.87 1.00
CA ALA A 51 -1.77 -11.65 1.32
C ALA A 51 -1.65 -10.69 0.13
N GLU A 52 -1.60 -9.39 0.41
CA GLU A 52 -1.11 -8.35 -0.51
C GLU A 52 0.04 -7.59 0.16
N ILE A 53 1.04 -7.19 -0.61
CA ILE A 53 2.24 -6.51 -0.09
C ILE A 53 2.30 -5.06 -0.54
N CYS A 54 2.74 -4.19 0.36
CA CYS A 54 3.08 -2.81 0.07
C CYS A 54 4.59 -2.62 0.14
N LEU A 55 5.23 -2.39 -1.00
CA LEU A 55 6.67 -2.18 -1.13
C LEU A 55 7.06 -0.79 -0.65
N LEU A 56 8.17 -0.71 0.09
CA LEU A 56 8.85 0.53 0.48
C LEU A 56 10.07 0.74 -0.42
N ALA A 57 10.11 1.91 -1.04
CA ALA A 57 11.24 2.37 -1.82
C ALA A 57 11.53 3.83 -1.47
N THR A 58 12.79 4.25 -1.59
CA THR A 58 13.22 5.60 -1.24
C THR A 58 14.00 6.25 -2.38
N ARG A 59 13.93 7.57 -2.47
CA ARG A 59 14.81 8.38 -3.31
C ARG A 59 15.50 9.40 -2.40
N GLY A 60 16.81 9.56 -2.55
CA GLY A 60 17.63 10.31 -1.57
C GLY A 60 17.70 9.61 -0.20
N HIS A 61 17.75 10.40 0.87
CA HIS A 61 17.99 9.93 2.25
C HIS A 61 16.86 10.36 3.20
N PRO A 62 15.61 9.86 3.01
CA PRO A 62 14.51 10.22 3.90
C PRO A 62 14.75 9.70 5.31
N LYS A 63 14.38 10.50 6.32
CA LYS A 63 14.46 10.11 7.73
C LYS A 63 13.13 9.52 8.19
N ARG A 64 13.14 8.27 8.67
CA ARG A 64 11.97 7.68 9.33
C ARG A 64 11.76 8.32 10.70
N LYS A 65 10.50 8.53 11.10
CA LYS A 65 10.09 9.03 12.42
C LYS A 65 10.06 7.93 13.47
N SER A 66 9.59 6.73 13.10
CA SER A 66 9.47 5.60 14.02
C SER A 66 9.99 4.29 13.41
N ALA A 67 10.72 3.51 14.20
CA ALA A 67 11.12 2.15 13.84
C ALA A 67 10.17 1.08 14.39
N GLY A 68 9.21 1.46 15.24
CA GLY A 68 8.29 0.53 15.92
C GLY A 68 7.03 0.20 15.12
N ILE A 69 6.94 0.59 13.84
CA ILE A 69 5.76 0.33 13.03
C ILE A 69 5.78 -1.10 12.54
N HIS A 70 4.81 -1.90 12.99
CA HIS A 70 4.67 -3.29 12.60
C HIS A 70 4.17 -3.41 11.15
N GLN A 71 4.72 -4.37 10.42
CA GLN A 71 4.43 -4.62 9.01
C GLN A 71 3.05 -5.23 8.76
N PHE A 72 2.47 -5.95 9.73
CA PHE A 72 1.20 -6.62 9.54
C PHE A 72 0.02 -5.65 9.60
N ILE A 73 -0.87 -5.83 8.62
CA ILE A 73 -2.23 -5.28 8.61
C ILE A 73 -3.16 -6.49 8.51
N ILE A 74 -4.03 -6.69 9.48
CA ILE A 74 -4.97 -7.82 9.49
C ILE A 74 -6.37 -7.22 9.49
N SER A 75 -7.07 -7.33 8.36
CA SER A 75 -8.40 -6.74 8.23
C SER A 75 -9.28 -7.51 7.24
N PRO A 76 -10.62 -7.44 7.40
CA PRO A 76 -11.55 -7.95 6.41
C PRO A 76 -11.33 -7.31 5.04
N ILE A 77 -11.49 -8.10 3.98
CA ILE A 77 -11.58 -7.53 2.63
C ILE A 77 -12.81 -6.63 2.51
N GLU A 78 -12.71 -5.55 1.76
CA GLU A 78 -13.82 -4.62 1.54
C GLU A 78 -14.27 -4.66 0.07
N GLN A 79 -14.55 -3.50 -0.52
CA GLN A 79 -14.84 -3.37 -1.94
C GLN A 79 -13.67 -3.87 -2.79
N HIS A 80 -13.96 -4.25 -4.04
CA HIS A 80 -12.96 -4.81 -4.93
C HIS A 80 -11.76 -3.87 -5.08
N SER A 81 -10.56 -4.38 -4.78
CA SER A 81 -9.28 -3.65 -4.78
C SER A 81 -9.12 -2.55 -3.71
N LYS A 82 -10.10 -2.28 -2.85
CA LYS A 82 -9.95 -1.36 -1.72
C LYS A 82 -8.88 -1.87 -0.76
N LYS A 83 -7.87 -1.04 -0.50
CA LYS A 83 -6.79 -1.31 0.45
C LYS A 83 -7.22 -0.88 1.85
N PRO A 84 -6.66 -1.45 2.92
CA PRO A 84 -7.04 -1.08 4.29
C PRO A 84 -6.70 0.38 4.59
N ASP A 85 -7.66 1.13 5.12
CA ASP A 85 -7.48 2.56 5.43
C ASP A 85 -6.37 2.79 6.47
N GLU A 86 -6.18 1.85 7.44
CA GLU A 86 -5.11 1.87 8.45
C GLU A 86 -3.69 1.98 7.83
N THR A 87 -3.52 1.61 6.56
CA THR A 87 -2.24 1.76 5.86
C THR A 87 -1.78 3.21 5.87
N ARG A 88 -2.69 4.16 5.69
CA ARG A 88 -2.37 5.59 5.68
C ARG A 88 -1.88 6.04 7.05
N ASP A 89 -2.56 5.63 8.12
CA ASP A 89 -2.16 5.95 9.49
C ASP A 89 -0.79 5.40 9.84
N LYS A 90 -0.50 4.15 9.43
CA LYS A 90 0.84 3.55 9.59
C LYS A 90 1.91 4.30 8.81
N ILE A 91 1.62 4.82 7.61
CA ILE A 91 2.57 5.66 6.85
C ILE A 91 2.87 6.96 7.60
N VAL A 92 1.85 7.63 8.15
CA VAL A 92 2.04 8.85 8.95
C VAL A 92 2.82 8.57 10.22
N ALA A 93 2.54 7.46 10.90
CA ALA A 93 3.30 7.05 12.08
C ALA A 93 4.77 6.73 11.74
N LEU A 94 5.03 6.14 10.56
CA LEU A 94 6.37 5.80 10.09
C LEU A 94 7.19 7.04 9.68
N MET A 95 6.59 7.97 8.94
CA MET A 95 7.31 9.08 8.29
C MET A 95 7.07 10.44 8.93
N GLY A 96 6.07 10.56 9.80
CA GLY A 96 5.57 11.82 10.32
C GLY A 96 4.50 12.44 9.44
N ASP A 97 3.96 13.56 9.92
CA ASP A 97 3.01 14.38 9.19
C ASP A 97 3.78 15.28 8.21
N ILE A 98 3.98 14.77 7.01
CA ILE A 98 4.66 15.45 5.90
C ILE A 98 3.76 15.44 4.65
N PRO A 99 4.02 16.33 3.67
CA PRO A 99 3.31 16.30 2.39
C PRO A 99 3.39 14.93 1.74
N ARG A 100 2.25 14.44 1.25
CA ARG A 100 2.08 13.07 0.78
C ARG A 100 0.94 12.98 -0.21
N ILE A 101 1.14 12.11 -1.21
CA ILE A 101 0.19 11.89 -2.28
C ILE A 101 -0.13 10.40 -2.43
N GLU A 102 -1.40 10.10 -2.68
CA GLU A 102 -1.88 8.80 -3.13
C GLU A 102 -2.20 8.85 -4.63
N LEU A 103 -1.51 8.02 -5.41
CA LEU A 103 -1.74 7.85 -6.84
C LEU A 103 -2.73 6.72 -7.10
N PHE A 104 -3.52 6.87 -8.16
CA PHE A 104 -4.62 5.97 -8.52
C PHE A 104 -5.70 5.88 -7.43
N ALA A 105 -5.90 6.96 -6.68
CA ALA A 105 -6.90 7.06 -5.64
C ALA A 105 -8.32 7.02 -6.22
N ARG A 106 -9.25 6.45 -5.46
CA ARG A 106 -10.70 6.41 -5.78
C ARG A 106 -11.56 7.28 -4.86
N GLN A 107 -10.96 7.88 -3.85
CA GLN A 107 -11.63 8.74 -2.89
C GLN A 107 -10.66 9.79 -2.37
N GLU A 108 -11.19 10.94 -1.99
CA GLU A 108 -10.44 11.94 -1.24
C GLU A 108 -10.11 11.38 0.15
N THR A 109 -8.95 11.73 0.69
CA THR A 109 -8.57 11.39 2.05
C THR A 109 -7.97 12.60 2.75
N ALA A 110 -8.51 12.97 3.90
CA ALA A 110 -8.04 14.12 4.66
C ALA A 110 -6.52 13.99 4.96
N GLY A 111 -5.78 15.07 4.70
CA GLY A 111 -4.33 15.11 4.90
C GLY A 111 -3.50 14.36 3.83
N TRP A 112 -4.12 13.93 2.73
CA TRP A 112 -3.44 13.36 1.57
C TRP A 112 -3.81 14.12 0.31
N ASP A 113 -2.81 14.45 -0.50
CA ASP A 113 -3.07 14.74 -1.90
C ASP A 113 -3.55 13.46 -2.61
N THR A 114 -4.52 13.60 -3.50
CA THR A 114 -5.10 12.47 -4.23
C THR A 114 -5.06 12.74 -5.72
N TRP A 115 -4.59 11.75 -6.47
CA TRP A 115 -4.62 11.76 -7.92
C TRP A 115 -5.16 10.42 -8.44
N GLY A 116 -6.22 10.45 -9.23
CA GLY A 116 -6.82 9.25 -9.81
C GLY A 116 -8.06 9.56 -10.65
N ASN A 117 -8.38 8.68 -11.60
CA ASN A 117 -9.47 8.89 -12.55
C ASN A 117 -10.88 8.78 -11.94
N GLU A 118 -10.99 8.27 -10.73
CA GLU A 118 -12.26 8.04 -10.01
C GLU A 118 -12.44 9.03 -8.84
N THR A 119 -11.61 10.06 -8.74
CA THR A 119 -11.70 11.08 -7.68
C THR A 119 -11.37 12.47 -8.23
N LYS A 120 -11.70 13.50 -7.45
CA LYS A 120 -11.25 14.85 -7.77
C LYS A 120 -9.76 14.95 -7.46
N ASN A 121 -8.97 15.23 -8.48
CA ASN A 121 -7.53 15.40 -8.30
C ASN A 121 -7.27 16.66 -7.46
N SER A 122 -6.49 16.52 -6.38
CA SER A 122 -6.04 17.68 -5.57
C SER A 122 -4.85 18.40 -6.20
N ILE A 123 -4.17 17.75 -7.16
CA ILE A 123 -3.01 18.29 -7.88
C ILE A 123 -3.08 17.99 -9.39
N VAL A 124 -2.26 18.69 -10.16
CA VAL A 124 -1.98 18.39 -11.58
C VAL A 124 -0.57 17.79 -11.68
N LEU A 125 -0.44 16.64 -12.33
CA LEU A 125 0.85 15.95 -12.55
C LEU A 125 1.47 16.33 -13.89
#